data_AF-A0A2S8FBG6-F1
#
_entry.id   AF-A0A2S8FBG6-F1
#
_cell.length_a   1.000
_cell.length_b   1.000
_cell.length_c   1.000
_cell.angle_alpha   90.00
_cell.angle_beta   90.00
_cell.angle_gamma   90.00
#
_symmetry.space_group_name_H-M   'P 1'
#
loop_
_entity.id
_entity.type
_entity.pdbx_description
1 polymer ?
#
loop_
_entity_poly.entity_id
_entity_poly.type
_entity_poly.pdbx_seq_one_letter_code
_entity_poly.pdbx_strand_id
1 'polypeptide(L)'
;MNIAAALPIGIGAASLAAGTIQSTAENFFSFLQSDTEENSATKSSESSQAVESFLAANGQLNDQSEDIRDELKRLLSQFEDVLRRSAHSAGIDLPESYQLQFNPDGSLQSDPDDPFAQQVNALLQKSQEASTLLSSIAAQTSALKAAGDQARFAQAYNEDPQAAVAELSHDQQKRSSLNVTYVGGEAANYQLVSV
;
A
#
# COMPACT_ATOMS: atom_id res chain seq x y z
N MET A 1 -14.07 -11.01 -49.08
CA MET A 1 -14.92 -10.08 -48.32
C MET A 1 -15.74 -10.89 -47.32
N ASN A 2 -15.88 -10.33 -46.12
CA ASN A 2 -16.64 -10.77 -44.94
C ASN A 2 -16.06 -11.87 -44.03
N ILE A 3 -15.53 -11.34 -42.93
CA ILE A 3 -15.15 -11.93 -41.65
C ILE A 3 -16.38 -11.76 -40.73
N ALA A 4 -16.75 -12.79 -39.98
CA ALA A 4 -17.57 -12.69 -38.77
C ALA A 4 -17.00 -13.73 -37.79
N ALA A 5 -16.03 -13.34 -36.96
CA ALA A 5 -16.23 -12.80 -35.61
C ALA A 5 -16.82 -13.86 -34.65
N ALA A 6 -15.99 -14.85 -34.30
CA ALA A 6 -16.17 -15.63 -33.08
C ALA A 6 -15.52 -14.85 -31.93
N LEU A 7 -16.33 -14.35 -31.00
CA LEU A 7 -15.89 -13.76 -29.74
C LEU A 7 -15.52 -14.89 -28.77
N PRO A 8 -14.26 -15.03 -28.32
CA PRO A 8 -14.01 -15.71 -27.06
C PRO A 8 -14.40 -14.77 -25.91
N ILE A 9 -15.16 -15.31 -24.97
CA ILE A 9 -15.51 -14.70 -23.69
C ILE A 9 -14.20 -14.37 -22.96
N GLY A 10 -13.80 -13.11 -22.98
CA GLY A 10 -12.74 -12.59 -22.13
C GLY A 10 -13.28 -12.48 -20.71
N ILE A 11 -13.05 -13.52 -19.91
CA ILE A 11 -13.23 -13.46 -18.46
C ILE A 11 -12.23 -12.41 -17.95
N GLY A 12 -12.76 -11.27 -17.50
CA GLY A 12 -11.99 -10.26 -16.78
C GLY A 12 -11.41 -10.85 -15.50
N ALA A 13 -10.09 -10.87 -15.41
CA ALA A 13 -9.36 -11.14 -14.17
C ALA A 13 -8.51 -9.91 -13.85
N ALA A 14 -9.15 -8.82 -13.44
CA ALA A 14 -8.49 -7.57 -13.03
C ALA A 14 -8.69 -7.27 -11.53
N SER A 15 -9.00 -8.26 -10.69
CA SER A 15 -9.33 -7.97 -9.27
C SER A 15 -8.80 -8.97 -8.24
N LEU A 16 -7.81 -9.80 -8.56
CA LEU A 16 -7.29 -10.80 -7.62
C LEU A 16 -5.81 -10.65 -7.23
N ALA A 17 -5.09 -9.66 -7.74
CA ALA A 17 -3.63 -9.59 -7.52
C ALA A 17 -3.21 -8.90 -6.21
N ALA A 18 -4.05 -8.08 -5.57
CA ALA A 18 -3.67 -7.42 -4.31
C ALA A 18 -3.53 -8.41 -3.15
N GLY A 19 -4.41 -9.42 -3.08
CA GLY A 19 -4.38 -10.44 -2.02
C GLY A 19 -3.30 -11.50 -2.21
N THR A 20 -2.95 -11.84 -3.46
CA THR A 20 -1.91 -12.84 -3.72
C THR A 20 -0.52 -12.28 -3.45
N ILE A 21 -0.24 -11.01 -3.79
CA ILE A 21 1.06 -10.38 -3.52
C ILE A 21 1.33 -10.33 -2.02
N GLN A 22 0.33 -9.97 -1.21
CA GLN A 22 0.45 -9.97 0.25
C GLN A 22 0.69 -11.40 0.78
N SER A 23 -0.07 -12.39 0.31
CA SER A 23 0.10 -13.80 0.74
C SER A 23 1.43 -14.42 0.29
N THR A 24 1.93 -14.08 -0.90
CA THR A 24 3.18 -14.62 -1.44
C THR A 24 4.38 -13.98 -0.75
N ALA A 25 4.30 -12.68 -0.44
CA ALA A 25 5.27 -11.99 0.39
C ALA A 25 5.27 -12.55 1.83
N GLU A 26 4.11 -12.66 2.48
CA GLU A 26 3.99 -13.23 3.83
C GLU A 26 4.50 -14.68 3.91
N ASN A 27 4.25 -15.50 2.89
CA ASN A 27 4.77 -16.87 2.83
C ASN A 27 6.29 -16.93 2.59
N PHE A 28 6.85 -16.03 1.77
CA PHE A 28 8.29 -15.89 1.57
C PHE A 28 8.99 -15.44 2.87
N PHE A 29 8.36 -14.52 3.61
CA PHE A 29 8.94 -13.97 4.84
C PHE A 29 8.83 -14.91 6.04
N SER A 30 7.72 -15.66 6.16
CA SER A 30 7.58 -16.73 7.16
C SER A 30 8.61 -17.85 6.96
N PHE A 31 8.98 -18.14 5.72
CA PHE A 31 10.05 -19.09 5.39
C PHE A 31 11.43 -18.62 5.87
N LEU A 32 11.78 -17.34 5.67
CA LEU A 32 13.06 -16.76 6.14
C LEU A 32 13.15 -16.68 7.67
N GLN A 33 12.02 -16.48 8.37
CA GLN A 33 11.97 -16.39 9.82
C GLN A 33 12.09 -17.76 10.52
N SER A 34 11.88 -18.86 9.77
CA SER A 34 11.93 -20.23 10.28
C SER A 34 13.36 -20.80 10.45
N ASP A 35 14.41 -19.97 10.31
CA ASP A 35 15.82 -20.37 10.40
C ASP A 35 16.55 -19.81 11.64
N THR A 36 15.89 -19.84 12.81
CA THR A 36 16.59 -19.61 14.11
C THR A 36 16.83 -20.88 14.93
N GLU A 37 16.27 -22.05 14.57
CA GLU A 37 16.62 -23.31 15.24
C GLU A 37 16.83 -24.49 14.26
N GLU A 38 18.09 -24.92 14.19
CA GLU A 38 18.61 -26.24 13.82
C GLU A 38 18.27 -26.89 12.45
N ASN A 39 19.32 -27.04 11.64
CA ASN A 39 19.71 -28.21 10.82
C ASN A 39 20.02 -27.87 9.34
N SER A 40 21.32 -27.63 9.09
CA SER A 40 21.90 -27.29 7.80
C SER A 40 22.14 -28.53 6.94
N ALA A 41 21.51 -28.61 5.76
CA ALA A 41 22.09 -29.23 4.54
C ALA A 41 21.19 -29.15 3.29
N THR A 42 19.87 -28.94 3.42
CA THR A 42 18.95 -29.07 2.25
C THR A 42 18.27 -27.76 1.81
N LYS A 43 18.32 -26.69 2.62
CA LYS A 43 17.56 -25.42 2.40
C LYS A 43 18.19 -24.40 1.44
N SER A 44 19.44 -24.57 1.01
CA SER A 44 20.15 -23.54 0.24
C SER A 44 19.61 -23.35 -1.19
N SER A 45 18.94 -24.36 -1.75
CA SER A 45 18.40 -24.30 -3.11
C SER A 45 17.02 -23.63 -3.18
N GLU A 46 16.17 -23.80 -2.16
CA GLU A 46 14.81 -23.25 -2.14
C GLU A 46 14.78 -21.75 -1.80
N SER A 47 15.65 -21.30 -0.89
CA SER A 47 15.84 -19.87 -0.59
C SER A 47 16.31 -19.09 -1.82
N SER A 48 17.22 -19.66 -2.61
CA SER A 48 17.71 -19.07 -3.86
C SER A 48 16.60 -18.94 -4.90
N GLN A 49 15.76 -19.98 -5.08
CA GLN A 49 14.62 -19.93 -6.01
C GLN A 49 13.53 -18.94 -5.57
N ALA A 50 13.30 -18.81 -4.27
CA ALA A 50 12.33 -17.87 -3.73
C ALA A 50 12.81 -16.41 -3.88
N VAL A 51 14.11 -16.16 -3.69
CA VAL A 51 14.75 -14.87 -3.97
C VAL A 51 14.76 -14.56 -5.46
N GLU A 52 15.06 -15.52 -6.34
CA GLU A 52 14.99 -15.33 -7.79
C GLU A 52 13.56 -15.06 -8.28
N SER A 53 12.56 -15.70 -7.70
CA SER A 53 11.14 -15.39 -7.96
C SER A 53 10.78 -13.97 -7.51
N PHE A 54 11.29 -13.54 -6.34
CA PHE A 54 11.12 -12.19 -5.82
C PHE A 54 11.84 -11.12 -6.67
N LEU A 55 13.02 -11.43 -7.21
CA LEU A 55 13.76 -10.57 -8.12
C LEU A 55 13.13 -10.53 -9.53
N ALA A 56 12.60 -11.65 -10.03
CA ALA A 56 11.88 -11.71 -11.31
C ALA A 56 10.57 -10.91 -11.26
N ALA A 57 9.87 -10.91 -10.11
CA ALA A 57 8.68 -10.08 -9.89
C ALA A 57 9.00 -8.58 -9.90
N ASN A 58 10.25 -8.17 -9.66
CA ASN A 58 10.66 -6.76 -9.57
C ASN A 58 10.40 -5.98 -10.88
N GLY A 59 10.66 -6.61 -12.03
CA GLY A 59 10.40 -6.01 -13.34
C GLY A 59 8.91 -5.76 -13.61
N GLN A 60 8.03 -6.62 -13.10
CA GLN A 60 6.58 -6.48 -13.22
C GLN A 60 5.99 -5.49 -12.21
N LEU A 61 6.62 -5.36 -11.04
CA LEU A 61 6.19 -4.46 -9.98
C LEU A 61 6.48 -2.99 -10.26
N ASN A 62 7.49 -2.67 -11.08
CA ASN A 62 7.81 -1.29 -11.41
C ASN A 62 6.67 -0.64 -12.22
N ASP A 63 6.14 -1.37 -13.22
CA ASP A 63 4.95 -0.95 -13.98
C ASP A 63 3.69 -0.93 -13.09
N GLN A 64 3.53 -1.91 -12.20
CA GLN A 64 2.41 -1.93 -11.25
C GLN A 64 2.49 -0.82 -10.19
N SER A 65 3.67 -0.27 -9.92
CA SER A 65 3.85 0.80 -8.93
C SER A 65 3.24 2.12 -9.40
N GLU A 66 3.21 2.36 -10.72
CA GLU A 66 2.56 3.53 -11.31
C GLU A 66 1.03 3.37 -11.23
N ASP A 67 0.50 2.18 -11.57
CA ASP A 67 -0.92 1.84 -11.41
C ASP A 67 -1.39 1.98 -9.95
N ILE A 68 -0.59 1.51 -8.98
CA ILE A 68 -0.89 1.65 -7.55
C ILE A 68 -0.93 3.13 -7.14
N ARG A 69 -0.01 3.96 -7.64
CA ARG A 69 0.03 5.39 -7.34
C ARG A 69 -1.17 6.13 -7.93
N ASP A 70 -1.56 5.80 -9.15
CA ASP A 70 -2.71 6.44 -9.80
C ASP A 70 -4.04 6.00 -9.17
N GLU A 71 -4.16 4.73 -8.79
CA GLU A 71 -5.28 4.26 -8.00
C GLU A 71 -5.34 4.92 -6.62
N LEU A 72 -4.19 5.10 -5.96
CA LEU A 72 -4.11 5.82 -4.69
C LEU A 72 -4.56 7.28 -4.84
N LYS A 73 -4.12 8.01 -5.89
CA LYS A 73 -4.60 9.37 -6.18
C LYS A 73 -6.12 9.39 -6.39
N ARG A 74 -6.66 8.43 -7.14
CA ARG A 74 -8.11 8.31 -7.39
C ARG A 74 -8.88 8.10 -6.08
N LEU A 75 -8.39 7.23 -5.20
CA LEU A 75 -8.99 6.99 -3.88
C LEU A 75 -8.89 8.23 -2.98
N LEU A 76 -7.76 8.94 -2.98
CA LEU A 76 -7.58 10.17 -2.20
C LEU A 76 -8.52 11.30 -2.67
N SER A 77 -8.78 11.39 -3.98
CA SER A 77 -9.75 12.32 -4.54
C SER A 77 -11.18 11.96 -4.12
N GLN A 78 -11.55 10.68 -4.17
CA GLN A 78 -12.88 10.23 -3.71
C GLN A 78 -13.06 10.44 -2.21
N PHE A 79 -12.02 10.21 -1.43
CA PHE A 79 -12.03 10.49 -0.01
C PHE A 79 -12.24 11.98 0.26
N GLU A 80 -11.60 12.86 -0.50
CA GLU A 80 -11.79 14.31 -0.41
C GLU A 80 -13.23 14.72 -0.72
N ASP A 81 -13.81 14.18 -1.78
CA ASP A 81 -15.22 14.42 -2.13
C ASP A 81 -16.15 14.03 -0.98
N VAL A 82 -15.92 12.86 -0.37
CA VAL A 82 -16.69 12.40 0.79
C VAL A 82 -16.50 13.35 1.97
N LEU A 83 -15.25 13.74 2.26
CA LEU A 83 -14.91 14.65 3.35
C LEU A 83 -15.60 16.01 3.16
N ARG A 84 -15.55 16.59 1.96
CA ARG A 84 -16.24 17.86 1.64
C ARG A 84 -17.74 17.75 1.78
N ARG A 85 -18.36 16.70 1.23
CA ARG A 85 -19.82 16.49 1.35
C ARG A 85 -20.23 16.35 2.80
N SER A 86 -19.49 15.56 3.57
CA SER A 86 -19.73 15.38 4.99
C SER A 86 -19.54 16.70 5.76
N ALA A 87 -18.45 17.44 5.52
CA ALA A 87 -18.16 18.70 6.21
C ALA A 87 -19.24 19.75 5.91
N HIS A 88 -19.62 19.89 4.65
CA HIS A 88 -20.70 20.78 4.23
C HIS A 88 -22.03 20.42 4.89
N SER A 89 -22.39 19.13 4.95
CA SER A 89 -23.62 18.68 5.63
C SER A 89 -23.62 18.94 7.13
N ALA A 90 -22.43 18.99 7.75
CA ALA A 90 -22.23 19.28 9.17
C ALA A 90 -22.06 20.79 9.45
N GLY A 91 -22.07 21.65 8.43
CA GLY A 91 -21.83 23.09 8.57
C GLY A 91 -20.40 23.44 8.96
N ILE A 92 -19.44 22.59 8.58
CA ILE A 92 -18.01 22.76 8.86
C ILE A 92 -17.33 23.28 7.59
N ASP A 93 -16.62 24.40 7.72
CA ASP A 93 -15.76 24.90 6.66
C ASP A 93 -14.39 24.22 6.74
N LEU A 94 -14.04 23.49 5.67
CA LEU A 94 -12.71 22.93 5.54
C LEU A 94 -11.72 24.06 5.18
N PRO A 95 -10.54 24.11 5.81
CA PRO A 95 -9.51 25.06 5.44
C PRO A 95 -9.01 24.81 4.01
N GLU A 96 -8.46 25.85 3.36
CA GLU A 96 -7.93 25.74 1.99
C GLU A 96 -6.77 24.75 1.87
N SER A 97 -6.00 24.58 2.96
CA SER A 97 -4.94 23.59 3.04
C SER A 97 -4.97 22.89 4.39
N TYR A 98 -4.85 21.57 4.38
CA TYR A 98 -4.76 20.76 5.58
C TYR A 98 -3.98 19.48 5.32
N GLN A 99 -3.52 18.86 6.39
CA GLN A 99 -2.73 17.65 6.34
C GLN A 99 -3.47 16.54 7.09
N LEU A 100 -3.53 15.36 6.50
CA LEU A 100 -4.12 14.16 7.10
C LEU A 100 -3.09 13.04 7.07
N GLN A 101 -2.93 12.37 8.20
CA GLN A 101 -2.13 11.15 8.28
C GLN A 101 -3.07 9.95 8.37
N PHE A 102 -2.90 9.01 7.45
CA PHE A 102 -3.60 7.75 7.38
C PHE A 102 -2.72 6.69 8.01
N ASN A 103 -3.24 6.02 9.03
CA ASN A 103 -2.56 4.96 9.72
C ASN A 103 -2.59 3.66 8.90
N PRO A 104 -1.67 2.71 9.20
CA PRO A 104 -1.58 1.44 8.49
C PRO A 104 -2.85 0.58 8.60
N ASP A 105 -3.69 0.83 9.59
CA ASP A 105 -4.95 0.13 9.85
C ASP A 105 -6.15 0.72 9.09
N GLY A 106 -5.94 1.79 8.30
CA GLY A 106 -7.04 2.51 7.64
C GLY A 106 -7.82 3.42 8.58
N SER A 107 -7.26 3.79 9.73
CA SER A 107 -7.76 4.93 10.51
C SER A 107 -7.06 6.22 10.10
N LEU A 108 -7.66 7.37 10.43
CA LEU A 108 -6.93 8.64 10.40
C LEU A 108 -6.27 8.84 11.75
N GLN A 109 -5.03 9.33 11.74
CA GLN A 109 -4.35 9.76 12.94
C GLN A 109 -5.18 10.87 13.60
N SER A 110 -5.60 10.63 14.83
CA SER A 110 -6.10 11.69 15.70
C SER A 110 -4.91 12.30 16.42
N ASP A 111 -4.66 13.58 16.17
CA ASP A 111 -3.80 14.38 17.02
C ASP A 111 -4.68 15.08 18.07
N PRO A 112 -4.50 14.81 19.38
CA PRO A 112 -5.26 15.46 20.43
C PRO A 112 -5.02 16.98 20.49
N ASP A 113 -3.91 17.46 19.95
CA ASP A 113 -3.55 18.88 19.88
C ASP A 113 -4.05 19.55 18.58
N ASP A 114 -4.57 18.79 17.63
CA ASP A 114 -5.17 19.30 16.38
C ASP A 114 -6.72 19.17 16.41
N PRO A 115 -7.44 20.28 16.68
CA PRO A 115 -8.90 20.27 16.70
C PRO A 115 -9.52 19.92 15.34
N PHE A 116 -8.82 20.21 14.23
CA PHE A 116 -9.30 19.86 12.89
C PHE A 116 -9.23 18.36 12.68
N ALA A 117 -8.11 17.71 13.04
CA ALA A 117 -7.96 16.26 12.94
C ALA A 117 -9.01 15.50 13.76
N GLN A 118 -9.35 15.99 14.96
CA GLN A 118 -10.42 15.44 15.78
C GLN A 118 -11.79 15.59 15.12
N GLN A 119 -12.07 16.77 14.56
CA GLN A 119 -13.35 17.07 13.94
C GLN A 119 -13.56 16.24 12.67
N VAL A 120 -12.52 16.08 11.84
CA VAL A 120 -12.53 15.20 10.67
C VAL A 120 -12.76 13.73 11.07
N ASN A 121 -12.07 13.24 12.10
CA ASN A 121 -12.30 11.88 12.61
C ASN A 121 -13.74 11.66 13.08
N ALA A 122 -14.28 12.59 13.88
CA ALA A 122 -15.66 12.51 14.37
C ALA A 122 -16.71 12.56 13.24
N LEU A 123 -16.42 13.33 12.20
CA LEU A 123 -17.25 13.44 11.01
C LEU A 123 -17.29 12.13 10.22
N LEU A 124 -16.13 11.53 9.99
CA LEU A 124 -15.98 10.36 9.13
C LEU A 124 -16.34 9.04 9.82
N GLN A 125 -16.26 8.95 11.16
CA GLN A 125 -16.67 7.77 11.92
C GLN A 125 -18.10 7.29 11.64
N LYS A 126 -18.98 8.20 11.19
CA LYS A 126 -20.39 7.89 10.88
C LYS A 126 -20.62 7.48 9.42
N SER A 127 -19.59 7.53 8.58
CA SER A 127 -19.68 7.27 7.14
C SER A 127 -19.11 5.90 6.78
N GLN A 128 -19.99 4.98 6.37
CA GLN A 128 -19.58 3.66 5.86
C GLN A 128 -18.77 3.77 4.56
N GLU A 129 -19.10 4.76 3.72
CA GLU A 129 -18.36 5.09 2.50
C GLU A 129 -16.92 5.50 2.84
N ALA A 130 -16.75 6.40 3.82
CA ALA A 130 -15.42 6.84 4.26
C ALA A 130 -14.59 5.69 4.82
N SER A 131 -15.18 4.83 5.66
CA SER A 131 -14.50 3.64 6.21
C SER A 131 -13.99 2.69 5.12
N THR A 132 -14.80 2.51 4.06
CA THR A 132 -14.42 1.68 2.92
C THR A 132 -13.25 2.30 2.15
N LEU A 133 -13.33 3.60 1.86
CA LEU A 133 -12.25 4.33 1.17
C LEU A 133 -10.95 4.32 1.98
N LEU A 134 -11.02 4.56 3.29
CA LEU A 134 -9.86 4.53 4.16
C LEU A 134 -9.19 3.15 4.19
N SER A 135 -9.99 2.08 4.22
CA SER A 135 -9.47 0.71 4.12
C SER A 135 -8.79 0.45 2.78
N SER A 136 -9.36 0.95 1.67
CA SER A 136 -8.73 0.85 0.35
C SER A 136 -7.44 1.66 0.25
N ILE A 137 -7.40 2.87 0.83
CA ILE A 137 -6.19 3.70 0.91
C ILE A 137 -5.09 2.98 1.70
N ALA A 138 -5.43 2.37 2.84
CA ALA A 138 -4.46 1.59 3.63
C ALA A 138 -3.93 0.38 2.86
N ALA A 139 -4.80 -0.36 2.15
CA ALA A 139 -4.38 -1.48 1.31
C ALA A 139 -3.40 -1.05 0.20
N GLN A 140 -3.70 0.04 -0.51
CA GLN A 140 -2.82 0.56 -1.55
C GLN A 140 -1.52 1.14 -1.00
N THR A 141 -1.57 1.78 0.18
CA THR A 141 -0.38 2.27 0.89
C THR A 141 0.54 1.11 1.26
N SER A 142 -0.03 0.01 1.78
CA SER A 142 0.71 -1.22 2.08
C SER A 142 1.34 -1.84 0.83
N ALA A 143 0.57 -1.91 -0.26
CA ALA A 143 1.07 -2.40 -1.55
C ALA A 143 2.23 -1.55 -2.09
N LEU A 144 2.12 -0.22 -1.98
CA LEU A 144 3.17 0.71 -2.40
C LEU A 144 4.43 0.57 -1.54
N LYS A 145 4.26 0.37 -0.22
CA LYS A 145 5.38 0.08 0.69
C LYS A 145 6.06 -1.23 0.30
N ALA A 146 5.29 -2.30 0.11
CA ALA A 146 5.82 -3.61 -0.25
C ALA A 146 6.61 -3.56 -1.57
N ALA A 147 6.08 -2.88 -2.59
CA ALA A 147 6.80 -2.64 -3.85
C ALA A 147 8.11 -1.87 -3.64
N GLY A 148 8.10 -0.83 -2.79
CA GLY A 148 9.28 -0.06 -2.44
C GLY A 148 10.33 -0.83 -1.64
N ASP A 149 9.91 -1.65 -0.67
CA ASP A 149 10.79 -2.52 0.11
C ASP A 149 11.40 -3.61 -0.78
N GLN A 150 10.63 -4.18 -1.71
CA GLN A 150 11.10 -5.15 -2.67
C GLN A 150 12.11 -4.57 -3.66
N ALA A 151 11.90 -3.35 -4.13
CA ALA A 151 12.88 -2.63 -4.95
C ALA A 151 14.19 -2.37 -4.20
N ARG A 152 14.10 -1.91 -2.94
CA ARG A 152 15.27 -1.70 -2.07
C ARG A 152 16.01 -3.00 -1.78
N PHE A 153 15.28 -4.07 -1.47
CA PHE A 153 15.88 -5.38 -1.27
C PHE A 153 16.60 -5.89 -2.52
N ALA A 154 15.99 -5.78 -3.70
CA ALA A 154 16.63 -6.20 -4.94
C ALA A 154 17.92 -5.44 -5.23
N GLN A 155 17.95 -4.14 -4.94
CA GLN A 155 19.16 -3.31 -5.05
C GLN A 155 20.22 -3.75 -4.04
N ALA A 156 19.87 -3.83 -2.76
CA ALA A 156 20.80 -4.22 -1.70
C ALA A 156 21.33 -5.65 -1.89
N TYR A 157 20.49 -6.58 -2.37
CA TYR A 157 20.88 -7.97 -2.60
C TYR A 157 21.92 -8.11 -3.72
N ASN A 158 21.88 -7.24 -4.73
CA ASN A 158 22.91 -7.22 -5.77
C ASN A 158 24.26 -6.71 -5.26
N GLU A 159 24.29 -5.93 -4.17
CA GLU A 159 25.50 -5.37 -3.58
C GLU A 159 26.06 -6.27 -2.46
N ASP A 160 25.23 -6.65 -1.50
CA ASP A 160 25.55 -7.55 -0.39
C ASP A 160 24.32 -8.40 0.01
N PRO A 161 24.25 -9.66 -0.46
CA PRO A 161 23.13 -10.57 -0.15
C PRO A 161 22.91 -10.81 1.34
N GLN A 162 23.96 -10.88 2.15
CA GLN A 162 23.84 -11.21 3.57
C GLN A 162 23.34 -10.01 4.37
N ALA A 163 23.85 -8.81 4.06
CA ALA A 163 23.36 -7.58 4.67
C ALA A 163 21.91 -7.28 4.28
N ALA A 164 21.53 -7.50 3.02
CA ALA A 164 20.18 -7.24 2.52
C ALA A 164 19.10 -8.07 3.22
N VAL A 165 19.38 -9.35 3.50
CA VAL A 165 18.44 -10.22 4.24
C VAL A 165 18.31 -9.78 5.70
N ALA A 166 19.42 -9.39 6.34
CA ALA A 166 19.40 -8.90 7.71
C ALA A 166 18.59 -7.59 7.84
N GLU A 167 18.78 -6.65 6.90
CA GLU A 167 18.07 -5.37 6.88
C GLU A 167 16.57 -5.52 6.60
N LEU A 168 16.20 -6.42 5.68
CA LEU A 168 14.81 -6.73 5.35
C LEU A 168 14.03 -7.29 6.55
N SER A 169 14.68 -8.13 7.37
CA SER A 169 14.07 -8.67 8.59
C SER A 169 13.72 -7.59 9.62
N HIS A 170 14.50 -6.50 9.66
CA HIS A 170 14.28 -5.36 10.55
C HIS A 170 13.22 -4.40 10.01
N ASP A 171 13.18 -4.20 8.69
CA ASP A 171 12.26 -3.27 8.04
C ASP A 171 10.83 -3.80 7.87
N GLN A 172 10.64 -5.12 7.91
CA GLN A 172 9.31 -5.74 7.89
C GLN A 172 8.44 -5.40 9.11
N GLN A 173 9.06 -5.13 10.25
CA GLN A 173 8.32 -4.78 11.47
C GLN A 173 7.79 -3.35 11.45
N LYS A 174 8.37 -2.49 10.61
CA LYS A 174 7.94 -1.10 10.47
C LYS A 174 6.71 -1.05 9.59
N ARG A 175 5.62 -0.50 10.09
CA ARG A 175 4.43 -0.25 9.27
C ARG A 175 4.61 1.09 8.56
N SER A 176 3.84 1.34 7.50
CA SER A 176 3.85 2.66 6.85
C SER A 176 2.51 3.34 7.02
N SER A 177 2.57 4.56 7.55
CA SER A 177 1.48 5.53 7.46
C SER A 177 1.63 6.33 6.16
N LEU A 178 0.53 6.89 5.69
CA LEU A 178 0.51 7.80 4.56
C LEU A 178 0.21 9.20 5.07
N ASN A 179 1.10 10.15 4.83
CA ASN A 179 0.84 11.54 5.14
C ASN A 179 0.46 12.28 3.86
N VAL A 180 -0.73 12.88 3.82
CA VAL A 180 -1.29 13.56 2.65
C VAL A 180 -1.55 15.01 2.97
N THR A 181 -1.07 15.89 2.10
CA THR A 181 -1.38 17.32 2.13
C THR A 181 -2.43 17.62 1.07
N TYR A 182 -3.56 18.18 1.51
CA TYR A 182 -4.61 18.68 0.64
C TYR A 182 -4.45 20.19 0.45
N VAL A 183 -4.58 20.66 -0.80
CA VAL A 183 -4.59 22.09 -1.16
C VAL A 183 -5.72 22.32 -2.14
N GLY A 184 -6.64 23.24 -1.82
CA GLY A 184 -7.80 23.53 -2.67
C GLY A 184 -8.77 22.35 -2.84
N GLY A 185 -8.64 21.29 -2.03
CA GLY A 185 -9.38 20.04 -2.17
C GLY A 185 -8.74 18.98 -3.06
N GLU A 186 -7.49 19.17 -3.45
CA GLU A 186 -6.73 18.15 -4.18
C GLU A 186 -5.59 17.64 -3.32
N ALA A 187 -5.29 16.34 -3.42
CA ALA A 187 -4.13 15.73 -2.78
C ALA A 187 -2.86 16.23 -3.49
N ALA A 188 -2.28 17.31 -3.00
CA ALA A 188 -1.13 17.99 -3.60
C ALA A 188 0.19 17.23 -3.36
N ASN A 189 0.29 16.53 -2.24
CA ASN A 189 1.44 15.70 -1.92
C ASN A 189 1.03 14.51 -1.05
N TYR A 190 1.66 13.36 -1.23
CA TYR A 190 1.52 12.21 -0.36
C TYR A 190 2.88 11.54 -0.13
N GLN A 191 3.19 11.25 1.13
CA GLN A 191 4.46 10.67 1.55
C GLN A 191 4.22 9.46 2.45
N LEU A 192 4.88 8.35 2.13
CA LEU A 192 4.97 7.21 3.03
C LEU A 192 5.89 7.56 4.20
N VAL A 193 5.40 7.36 5.42
CA VAL A 193 6.17 7.57 6.65
C VAL A 193 6.20 6.26 7.41
N SER A 194 7.40 5.72 7.62
CA SER A 194 7.60 4.53 8.44
C SER A 194 7.30 4.86 9.91
N VAL A 195 6.48 4.02 10.53
CA VAL A 195 6.03 4.11 11.94
C VAL A 195 6.33 2.82 12.69
#